data_AF-A0A2V6XSA8-F1
#
_entry.id   AF-A0A2V6XSA8-F1
#
_cell.length_a   1.000
_cell.length_b   1.000
_cell.length_c   1.000
_cell.angle_alpha   90.00
_cell.angle_beta   90.00
_cell.angle_gamma   90.00
#
_symmetry.space_group_name_H-M   'P 1'
#
loop_
_entity.id
_entity.type
_entity.pdbx_description
1 polymer ?
#
loop_
_entity_poly.entity_id
_entity_poly.type
_entity_poly.pdbx_seq_one_letter_code
_entity_poly.pdbx_strand_id
1 'polypeptide(L)'
;MPKDNAVTTNFKHVKFAVQAKKFDVALQLFETGALRAEMRARASTPPAGLEEATRAALRANDGVEVERQLMIFFAALARDLALEADRQLAEPGGTPERRAATGRKFLEAIWRYYNLVDFAIAMRDNKTSVAVRLAFDEAETYAKPVTAAAAPVDPTKIRQPLQRIAQALSALIETSSTPARRDS
;
A
#
# COMPACT_ATOMS: atom_id res chain seq x y z
N MET A 1 -1.61 -12.71 9.49
CA MET A 1 -1.94 -11.30 9.14
C MET A 1 -1.08 -10.38 9.99
N PRO A 2 -0.44 -9.36 9.39
CA PRO A 2 0.34 -8.37 10.15
C PRO A 2 -0.54 -7.67 11.18
N LYS A 3 0.01 -7.36 12.36
CA LYS A 3 -0.72 -6.61 13.39
C LYS A 3 -1.06 -5.20 12.89
N ASP A 4 -2.26 -4.74 13.21
CA ASP A 4 -2.67 -3.37 12.92
C ASP A 4 -1.76 -2.36 13.64
N ASN A 5 -1.50 -1.24 12.97
CA ASN A 5 -0.89 -0.06 13.59
C ASN A 5 -1.94 1.06 13.69
N ALA A 6 -1.57 2.18 14.29
CA ALA A 6 -2.50 3.31 14.48
C ALA A 6 -3.13 3.78 13.15
N VAL A 7 -2.38 3.76 12.05
CA VAL A 7 -2.87 4.16 10.71
C VAL A 7 -3.91 3.16 10.19
N THR A 8 -3.62 1.85 10.23
CA THR A 8 -4.55 0.83 9.71
C THR A 8 -5.81 0.71 10.56
N THR A 9 -5.70 0.85 11.89
CA THR A 9 -6.84 0.91 12.80
C THR A 9 -7.73 2.12 12.48
N ASN A 10 -7.15 3.31 12.37
CA ASN A 10 -7.91 4.52 12.08
C ASN A 10 -8.56 4.47 10.69
N PHE A 11 -7.88 3.93 9.68
CA PHE A 11 -8.49 3.65 8.37
C PHE A 11 -9.72 2.77 8.47
N LYS A 12 -9.68 1.66 9.22
CA LYS A 12 -10.84 0.77 9.38
C LYS A 12 -12.01 1.54 10.00
N HIS A 13 -11.78 2.35 11.04
CA HIS A 13 -12.83 3.17 11.64
C HIS A 13 -13.43 4.18 10.65
N VAL A 14 -12.60 4.89 9.88
CA VAL A 14 -13.08 5.83 8.83
C VAL A 14 -13.88 5.07 7.77
N LYS A 15 -13.36 3.95 7.26
CA LYS A 15 -14.04 3.11 6.25
C LYS A 15 -15.40 2.61 6.74
N PHE A 16 -15.49 2.10 7.97
CA PHE A 16 -16.76 1.65 8.53
C PHE A 16 -17.76 2.79 8.70
N ALA A 17 -17.31 3.97 9.13
CA ALA A 17 -18.19 5.14 9.24
C ALA A 17 -18.72 5.58 7.86
N VAL A 18 -17.87 5.59 6.82
CA VAL A 18 -18.28 5.88 5.43
C VAL A 18 -19.28 4.85 4.91
N GLN A 19 -19.03 3.55 5.12
CA GLN A 19 -19.95 2.48 4.72
C GLN A 19 -21.31 2.58 5.43
N ALA A 20 -21.31 3.04 6.68
CA ALA A 20 -22.53 3.33 7.44
C ALA A 20 -23.17 4.68 7.07
N LYS A 21 -22.66 5.41 6.07
CA LYS A 21 -23.09 6.76 5.66
C LYS A 21 -23.02 7.81 6.77
N LYS A 22 -22.19 7.59 7.79
CA LYS A 22 -21.94 8.51 8.90
C LYS A 22 -20.74 9.41 8.59
N PHE A 23 -20.89 10.27 7.59
CA PHE A 23 -19.78 11.08 7.07
C PHE A 23 -19.23 12.10 8.07
N ASP A 24 -20.07 12.68 8.93
CA ASP A 24 -19.60 13.58 10.00
C ASP A 24 -18.67 12.85 10.97
N VAL A 25 -19.02 11.62 11.34
CA VAL A 25 -18.19 10.75 12.19
C VAL A 25 -16.91 10.35 11.46
N ALA A 26 -17.00 9.98 10.19
CA ALA A 26 -15.84 9.65 9.36
C ALA A 26 -14.86 10.84 9.25
N LEU A 27 -15.38 12.06 9.07
CA LEU A 27 -14.60 13.27 9.02
C LEU A 27 -13.90 13.54 10.35
N GLN A 28 -14.61 13.44 11.48
CA GLN A 28 -14.01 13.62 12.81
C GLN A 28 -12.89 12.60 13.08
N LEU A 29 -13.13 11.32 12.74
CA LEU A 29 -12.14 10.24 12.86
C LEU A 29 -10.93 10.46 11.97
N PHE A 30 -11.12 11.03 10.78
CA PHE A 30 -10.04 11.38 9.87
C PHE A 30 -9.26 12.59 10.39
N GLU A 31 -9.93 13.67 10.79
CA GLU A 31 -9.31 14.92 11.19
C GLU A 31 -8.40 14.81 12.42
N THR A 32 -8.79 13.94 13.36
CA THR A 32 -8.09 13.71 14.64
C THR A 32 -7.20 12.46 14.64
N GLY A 33 -7.27 11.66 13.59
CA GLY A 33 -6.68 10.33 13.56
C GLY A 33 -5.28 10.24 12.94
N ALA A 34 -4.62 9.10 13.21
CA ALA A 34 -3.28 8.81 12.71
C ALA A 34 -3.21 8.74 11.17
N LEU A 35 -4.31 8.42 10.49
CA LEU A 35 -4.36 8.35 9.03
C LEU A 35 -4.02 9.70 8.38
N ARG A 36 -4.68 10.77 8.83
CA ARG A 36 -4.41 12.11 8.30
C ARG A 36 -3.01 12.61 8.67
N ALA A 37 -2.55 12.33 9.88
CA ALA A 37 -1.19 12.67 10.30
C ALA A 37 -0.15 12.00 9.38
N GLU A 38 -0.34 10.73 9.04
CA GLU A 38 0.54 10.00 8.11
C GLU A 38 0.45 10.58 6.69
N MET A 39 -0.75 10.90 6.19
CA MET A 39 -0.92 11.52 4.87
C MET A 39 -0.16 12.84 4.75
N ARG A 40 -0.18 13.66 5.82
CA ARG A 40 0.55 14.92 5.89
C ARG A 40 2.05 14.72 5.98
N ALA A 41 2.50 13.81 6.84
CA ALA A 41 3.92 13.51 7.00
C ALA A 41 4.55 13.02 5.69
N ARG A 42 3.75 12.41 4.81
CA ARG A 42 4.19 11.89 3.52
C ARG A 42 3.83 12.78 2.35
N ALA A 43 3.33 14.00 2.51
CA ALA A 43 2.76 14.80 1.42
C ALA A 43 3.68 15.00 0.18
N SER A 44 5.00 14.76 0.30
CA SER A 44 5.96 14.79 -0.80
C SER A 44 6.01 13.52 -1.68
N THR A 45 5.33 12.43 -1.31
CA THR A 45 5.51 11.10 -1.97
C THR A 45 4.26 10.55 -2.66
N PRO A 46 3.04 10.62 -2.06
CA PRO A 46 1.79 10.41 -2.77
C PRO A 46 1.49 11.58 -3.73
N PRO A 47 0.51 11.43 -4.63
CA PRO A 47 0.03 12.54 -5.46
C PRO A 47 -0.31 13.78 -4.61
N ALA A 48 0.10 14.95 -5.08
CA ALA A 48 -0.11 16.20 -4.35
C ALA A 48 -1.60 16.45 -4.05
N GLY A 49 -1.90 16.92 -2.84
CA GLY A 49 -3.26 17.26 -2.42
C GLY A 49 -4.13 16.08 -1.98
N LEU A 50 -3.57 14.88 -1.77
CA LEU A 50 -4.33 13.69 -1.40
C LEU A 50 -5.07 13.84 -0.05
N GLU A 51 -4.46 14.51 0.93
CA GLU A 51 -5.11 14.78 2.22
C GLU A 51 -6.31 15.71 2.04
N GLU A 52 -6.10 16.82 1.36
CA GLU A 52 -7.11 17.83 1.07
C GLU A 52 -8.27 17.24 0.26
N ALA A 53 -7.97 16.41 -0.75
CA ALA A 53 -8.98 15.74 -1.56
C ALA A 53 -9.78 14.73 -0.74
N THR A 54 -9.14 13.93 0.12
CA THR A 54 -9.83 13.00 1.03
C THR A 54 -10.77 13.76 1.98
N ARG A 55 -10.28 14.87 2.54
CA ARG A 55 -11.07 15.73 3.43
C ARG A 55 -12.26 16.37 2.69
N ALA A 56 -12.05 16.83 1.46
CA ALA A 56 -13.10 17.40 0.63
C ALA A 56 -14.19 16.36 0.30
N ALA A 57 -13.79 15.14 -0.06
CA ALA A 57 -14.71 14.05 -0.34
C ALA A 57 -15.54 13.65 0.90
N LEU A 58 -14.91 13.59 2.07
CA LEU A 58 -15.61 13.35 3.34
C LEU A 58 -16.66 14.43 3.63
N ARG A 59 -16.34 15.70 3.38
CA ARG A 59 -17.28 16.84 3.53
C ARG A 59 -18.41 16.83 2.51
N ALA A 60 -18.12 16.36 1.30
CA ALA A 60 -19.09 16.23 0.22
C ALA A 60 -19.97 14.99 0.34
N ASN A 61 -19.77 14.16 1.37
CA ASN A 61 -20.41 12.86 1.55
C ASN A 61 -20.20 11.90 0.36
N ASP A 62 -19.07 12.05 -0.34
CA ASP A 62 -18.73 11.26 -1.52
C ASP A 62 -17.92 10.02 -1.11
N GLY A 63 -18.63 8.96 -0.73
CA GLY A 63 -17.99 7.71 -0.29
C GLY A 63 -17.13 7.04 -1.37
N VAL A 64 -17.51 7.18 -2.65
CA VAL A 64 -16.74 6.61 -3.78
C VAL A 64 -15.42 7.33 -3.92
N GLU A 65 -15.44 8.66 -3.84
CA GLU A 65 -14.23 9.46 -3.90
C GLU A 65 -13.35 9.24 -2.66
N VAL A 66 -13.93 9.13 -1.46
CA VAL A 66 -13.17 8.77 -0.25
C VAL A 66 -12.45 7.43 -0.44
N GLU A 67 -13.15 6.40 -0.94
CA GLU A 67 -12.53 5.10 -1.19
C GLU A 67 -11.39 5.19 -2.21
N ARG A 68 -11.58 5.97 -3.28
CA ARG A 68 -10.53 6.20 -4.29
C ARG A 68 -9.29 6.86 -3.68
N GLN A 69 -9.46 7.92 -2.90
CA GLN A 69 -8.34 8.65 -2.31
C GLN A 69 -7.56 7.79 -1.31
N LEU A 70 -8.27 7.02 -0.49
CA LEU A 70 -7.65 6.07 0.44
C LEU A 70 -6.94 4.92 -0.30
N MET A 71 -7.52 4.39 -1.37
CA MET A 71 -6.87 3.40 -2.24
C MET A 71 -5.53 3.92 -2.77
N ILE A 72 -5.51 5.15 -3.32
CA ILE A 72 -4.29 5.78 -3.82
C ILE A 72 -3.25 5.92 -2.71
N PHE A 73 -3.67 6.34 -1.51
CA PHE A 73 -2.76 6.53 -0.38
C PHE A 73 -2.08 5.22 0.05
N PHE A 74 -2.85 4.16 0.28
CA PHE A 74 -2.30 2.87 0.71
C PHE A 74 -1.52 2.17 -0.40
N ALA A 75 -1.89 2.35 -1.66
CA ALA A 75 -1.07 1.92 -2.80
C ALA A 75 0.30 2.64 -2.81
N ALA A 76 0.34 3.95 -2.53
CA ALA A 76 1.58 4.70 -2.42
C ALA A 76 2.45 4.21 -1.26
N LEU A 77 1.85 3.94 -0.08
CA LEU A 77 2.57 3.37 1.06
C LEU A 77 3.21 2.01 0.73
N ALA A 78 2.46 1.11 0.10
CA ALA A 78 2.96 -0.20 -0.31
C ALA A 78 4.06 -0.09 -1.37
N ARG A 79 3.92 0.83 -2.34
CA ARG A 79 4.94 1.13 -3.35
C ARG A 79 6.24 1.62 -2.70
N ASP A 80 6.15 2.60 -1.81
CA ASP A 80 7.31 3.22 -1.17
C ASP A 80 8.06 2.19 -0.31
N LEU A 81 7.34 1.29 0.36
CA LEU A 81 7.95 0.16 1.08
C LEU A 81 8.65 -0.82 0.14
N ALA A 82 8.10 -1.09 -1.03
CA ALA A 82 8.72 -1.97 -2.02
C ALA A 82 10.01 -1.36 -2.60
N LEU A 83 10.02 -0.05 -2.86
CA LEU A 83 11.20 0.69 -3.30
C LEU A 83 12.29 0.72 -2.22
N GLU A 84 11.91 1.01 -0.98
CA GLU A 84 12.82 1.03 0.15
C GLU A 84 13.40 -0.37 0.44
N ALA A 85 12.58 -1.41 0.29
CA ALA A 85 13.04 -2.79 0.39
C ALA A 85 14.09 -3.12 -0.68
N ASP A 86 13.84 -2.79 -1.96
CA ASP A 86 14.82 -2.99 -3.03
C ASP A 86 16.12 -2.25 -2.74
N ARG A 87 16.03 -0.99 -2.28
CA ARG A 87 17.19 -0.17 -1.90
C ARG A 87 18.02 -0.82 -0.80
N GLN A 88 17.40 -1.23 0.31
CA GLN A 88 18.12 -1.85 1.43
C GLN A 88 18.71 -3.22 1.08
N LEU A 89 18.03 -3.99 0.22
CA LEU A 89 18.53 -5.28 -0.23
C LEU A 89 19.66 -5.17 -1.25
N ALA A 90 19.80 -4.02 -1.91
CA ALA A 90 20.91 -3.71 -2.80
C ALA A 90 22.18 -3.29 -2.05
N GLU A 91 22.09 -2.93 -0.76
CA GLU A 91 23.26 -2.45 0.00
C GLU A 91 24.34 -3.54 0.11
N PRO A 92 25.60 -3.23 -0.26
CA PRO A 92 26.69 -4.19 -0.16
C PRO A 92 27.07 -4.45 1.30
N GLY A 93 27.45 -5.70 1.62
CA GLY A 93 28.00 -6.05 2.93
C GLY A 93 27.01 -6.64 3.96
N GLY A 94 25.74 -6.81 3.62
CA GLY A 94 24.78 -7.54 4.47
C GLY A 94 24.93 -9.06 4.37
N THR A 95 24.82 -9.78 5.50
CA THR A 95 24.75 -11.25 5.47
C THR A 95 23.47 -11.72 4.77
N PRO A 96 23.47 -12.91 4.13
CA PRO A 96 22.26 -13.48 3.54
C PRO A 96 21.07 -13.54 4.50
N GLU A 97 21.31 -13.88 5.76
CA GLU A 97 20.28 -14.01 6.80
C GLU A 97 19.66 -12.65 7.14
N ARG A 98 20.48 -11.61 7.26
CA ARG A 98 20.00 -10.25 7.50
C ARG A 98 19.18 -9.74 6.32
N ARG A 99 19.61 -10.03 5.09
CA ARG A 99 18.83 -9.68 3.88
C ARG A 99 17.48 -10.41 3.84
N ALA A 100 17.44 -11.69 4.16
CA ALA A 100 16.19 -12.45 4.23
C ALA A 100 15.25 -11.91 5.33
N ALA A 101 15.78 -11.57 6.51
CA ALA A 101 14.99 -10.97 7.59
C ALA A 101 14.45 -9.59 7.22
N THR A 102 15.27 -8.74 6.59
CA THR A 102 14.86 -7.44 6.06
C THR A 102 13.75 -7.60 5.03
N GLY A 103 13.95 -8.48 4.04
CA GLY A 103 12.94 -8.77 3.00
C GLY A 103 11.60 -9.20 3.59
N ARG A 104 11.60 -10.13 4.56
CA ARG A 104 10.39 -10.58 5.25
C ARG A 104 9.68 -9.44 5.97
N LYS A 105 10.42 -8.61 6.71
CA LYS A 105 9.86 -7.45 7.42
C LYS A 105 9.16 -6.49 6.46
N PHE A 106 9.76 -6.23 5.30
CA PHE A 106 9.15 -5.38 4.28
C PHE A 106 7.94 -6.02 3.64
N LEU A 107 7.97 -7.31 3.31
CA LEU A 107 6.80 -8.01 2.77
C LEU A 107 5.62 -7.98 3.74
N GLU A 108 5.85 -8.20 5.04
CA GLU A 108 4.80 -8.06 6.04
C GLU A 108 4.21 -6.64 6.10
N ALA A 109 5.05 -5.61 5.92
CA ALA A 109 4.59 -4.22 5.90
C ALA A 109 3.84 -3.87 4.61
N ILE A 110 4.32 -4.32 3.45
CA ILE A 110 3.67 -4.14 2.15
C ILE A 110 2.28 -4.79 2.19
N TRP A 111 2.20 -6.04 2.64
CA TRP A 111 0.93 -6.76 2.74
C TRP A 111 -0.07 -6.06 3.66
N ARG A 112 0.40 -5.52 4.79
CA ARG A 112 -0.44 -4.81 5.76
C ARG A 112 -1.17 -3.61 5.16
N TYR A 113 -0.56 -2.92 4.21
CA TYR A 113 -1.18 -1.76 3.57
C TYR A 113 -1.94 -2.16 2.30
N TYR A 114 -1.37 -3.05 1.50
CA TYR A 114 -2.01 -3.54 0.29
C TYR A 114 -3.33 -4.25 0.57
N ASN A 115 -3.39 -5.11 1.59
CA ASN A 115 -4.59 -5.88 1.92
C ASN A 115 -5.81 -5.03 2.35
N LEU A 116 -5.61 -3.75 2.67
CA LEU A 116 -6.70 -2.85 3.05
C LEU A 116 -7.47 -2.35 1.83
N VAL A 117 -6.80 -2.37 0.68
CA VAL A 117 -7.26 -1.73 -0.56
C VAL A 117 -7.24 -2.69 -1.75
N ASP A 118 -6.80 -3.94 -1.57
CA ASP A 118 -6.70 -4.95 -2.63
C ASP A 118 -8.01 -5.16 -3.38
N PHE A 119 -9.15 -5.14 -2.67
CA PHE A 119 -10.48 -5.22 -3.25
C PHE A 119 -10.82 -3.97 -4.06
N ALA A 120 -10.55 -2.76 -3.54
CA ALA A 120 -10.79 -1.51 -4.27
C ALA A 120 -9.92 -1.44 -5.54
N ILE A 121 -8.68 -1.92 -5.44
CA ILE A 121 -7.78 -2.07 -6.60
C ILE A 121 -8.35 -3.08 -7.58
N ALA A 122 -8.80 -4.26 -7.12
CA ALA A 122 -9.35 -5.29 -8.01
C ALA A 122 -10.60 -4.81 -8.76
N MET A 123 -11.46 -4.03 -8.10
CA MET A 123 -12.65 -3.43 -8.72
C MET A 123 -12.30 -2.38 -9.78
N ARG A 124 -11.17 -1.69 -9.64
CA ARG A 124 -10.73 -0.63 -10.57
C ARG A 124 -9.83 -1.14 -11.69
N ASP A 125 -8.84 -1.96 -11.33
CA ASP A 125 -7.85 -2.56 -12.22
C ASP A 125 -7.45 -3.94 -11.67
N ASN A 126 -8.25 -4.94 -12.05
CA ASN A 126 -8.02 -6.34 -11.69
C ASN A 126 -6.65 -6.85 -12.17
N LYS A 127 -6.15 -6.35 -13.31
CA LYS A 127 -4.85 -6.78 -13.86
C LYS A 127 -3.72 -6.34 -12.92
N THR A 128 -3.75 -5.09 -12.45
CA THR A 128 -2.81 -4.62 -11.44
C THR A 128 -2.92 -5.41 -10.14
N SER A 129 -4.15 -5.67 -9.66
CA SER A 129 -4.35 -6.45 -8.42
C SER A 129 -3.71 -7.85 -8.51
N VAL A 130 -3.91 -8.53 -9.63
CA VAL A 130 -3.31 -9.85 -9.90
C VAL A 130 -1.78 -9.75 -10.01
N ALA A 131 -1.26 -8.75 -10.74
CA ALA A 131 0.18 -8.55 -10.89
C ALA A 131 0.89 -8.34 -9.55
N VAL A 132 0.30 -7.53 -8.65
CA VAL A 132 0.85 -7.30 -7.30
C VAL A 132 0.81 -8.58 -6.47
N ARG A 133 -0.30 -9.34 -6.50
CA ARG A 133 -0.40 -10.61 -5.76
C ARG A 133 0.62 -11.64 -6.24
N LEU A 134 0.76 -11.84 -7.55
CA LEU A 134 1.74 -12.78 -8.11
C LEU A 134 3.18 -12.41 -7.74
N ALA A 135 3.53 -11.12 -7.86
CA ALA A 135 4.85 -10.66 -7.46
C ALA A 135 5.08 -10.81 -5.95
N PHE A 136 4.05 -10.58 -5.13
CA PHE A 136 4.13 -10.78 -3.68
C PHE A 136 4.35 -12.25 -3.30
N ASP A 137 3.59 -13.18 -3.87
CA ASP A 137 3.71 -14.63 -3.63
C ASP A 137 5.11 -15.15 -4.03
N GLU A 138 5.65 -14.62 -5.14
CA GLU A 138 7.00 -14.93 -5.58
C GLU A 138 8.06 -14.40 -4.59
N ALA A 139 7.91 -13.15 -4.12
CA ALA A 139 8.80 -12.58 -3.11
C ALA A 139 8.74 -13.35 -1.78
N GLU A 140 7.56 -13.77 -1.34
CA GLU A 140 7.40 -14.60 -0.14
C GLU A 140 8.11 -15.94 -0.27
N THR A 141 8.09 -16.55 -1.46
CA THR A 141 8.82 -17.79 -1.75
C THR A 141 10.32 -17.60 -1.53
N TYR A 142 10.86 -16.43 -1.91
CA TYR A 142 12.26 -16.10 -1.67
C TYR A 142 12.59 -15.73 -0.22
N ALA A 143 11.61 -15.26 0.55
CA ALA A 143 11.79 -14.86 1.95
C ALA A 143 11.59 -16.00 2.97
N LYS A 144 11.10 -17.17 2.54
CA LYS A 144 10.90 -18.34 3.42
C LYS A 144 12.24 -18.89 3.92
N PRO A 145 12.31 -19.30 5.21
CA PRO A 145 13.52 -19.93 5.73
C PRO A 145 13.77 -21.25 5.00
N VAL A 146 15.00 -21.44 4.53
CA VAL A 146 15.44 -22.69 3.89
C VAL A 146 15.36 -23.80 4.96
N THR A 147 14.43 -24.73 4.81
CA THR A 147 14.44 -25.96 5.59
C THR A 147 15.60 -26.84 5.12
N ALA A 148 16.12 -27.72 5.98
CA ALA A 148 17.32 -28.54 5.68
C ALA A 148 17.24 -29.40 4.39
N ALA A 149 16.06 -29.51 3.77
CA ALA A 149 15.81 -30.23 2.53
C ALA A 149 15.70 -29.33 1.27
N ALA A 150 15.76 -28.00 1.41
CA ALA A 150 15.63 -27.06 0.29
C ALA A 150 16.99 -26.46 -0.08
N ALA A 151 17.22 -26.24 -1.38
CA ALA A 151 18.41 -25.55 -1.86
C ALA A 151 18.45 -24.10 -1.31
N PRO A 152 19.64 -23.55 -1.03
CA PRO A 152 19.77 -22.17 -0.56
C PRO A 152 19.17 -21.23 -1.60
N VAL A 153 18.16 -20.48 -1.18
CA VAL A 153 17.49 -19.49 -2.03
C VAL A 153 18.31 -18.20 -1.99
N ASP A 154 18.74 -17.73 -3.16
CA ASP A 154 19.50 -16.47 -3.26
C ASP A 154 18.60 -15.29 -2.84
N PRO A 155 18.90 -14.60 -1.73
CA PRO A 155 18.11 -13.49 -1.23
C PRO A 155 18.17 -12.27 -2.15
N THR A 156 19.06 -12.22 -3.16
CA THR A 156 19.03 -11.16 -4.18
C THR A 156 17.84 -11.29 -5.13
N LYS A 157 17.26 -12.49 -5.27
CA LYS A 157 16.12 -12.75 -6.18
C LYS A 157 14.82 -12.10 -5.72
N ILE A 158 14.68 -11.75 -4.44
CA ILE A 158 13.52 -11.04 -3.91
C ILE A 158 13.39 -9.60 -4.46
N ARG A 159 14.48 -9.03 -4.99
CA ARG A 159 14.50 -7.66 -5.51
C ARG A 159 13.61 -7.48 -6.74
N GLN A 160 13.66 -8.43 -7.68
CA GLN A 160 12.87 -8.38 -8.91
C GLN A 160 11.34 -8.35 -8.66
N PRO A 161 10.75 -9.20 -7.79
CA PRO A 161 9.34 -9.06 -7.47
C PRO A 161 9.01 -7.77 -6.71
N LEU A 162 9.88 -7.26 -5.82
CA LEU A 162 9.66 -5.96 -5.17
C LEU A 162 9.60 -4.81 -6.18
N GLN A 163 10.50 -4.81 -7.18
CA GLN A 163 10.47 -3.83 -8.27
C GLN A 163 9.18 -3.91 -9.10
N ARG A 164 8.68 -5.12 -9.38
CA ARG A 164 7.39 -5.31 -10.07
C ARG A 164 6.21 -4.80 -9.25
N ILE A 165 6.18 -5.04 -7.94
CA ILE A 165 5.17 -4.48 -7.04
C ILE A 165 5.19 -2.95 -7.13
N ALA A 166 6.37 -2.34 -6.99
CA ALA A 166 6.51 -0.90 -7.07
C ALA A 166 6.04 -0.34 -8.43
N GLN A 167 6.42 -0.97 -9.54
CA GLN A 167 5.99 -0.56 -10.88
C GLN A 167 4.48 -0.64 -11.08
N ALA A 168 3.86 -1.76 -10.68
CA ALA A 168 2.41 -1.94 -10.80
C ALA A 168 1.63 -0.91 -9.98
N LEU A 169 2.07 -0.65 -8.74
CA LEU A 169 1.44 0.33 -7.87
C LEU A 169 1.66 1.77 -8.36
N SER A 170 2.83 2.09 -8.94
CA SER A 170 3.06 3.40 -9.58
C SER A 170 2.08 3.66 -10.73
N ALA A 171 1.94 2.70 -11.65
CA ALA A 171 1.02 2.82 -12.78
C ALA A 171 -0.44 2.96 -12.33
N LEU A 172 -0.83 2.20 -11.29
CA LEU A 172 -2.14 2.35 -10.66
C LEU A 172 -2.36 3.75 -10.09
N ILE A 173 -1.38 4.29 -9.37
CA ILE A 173 -1.47 5.62 -8.77
C ILE A 173 -1.64 6.66 -9.88
N GLU A 174 -0.79 6.64 -10.91
CA GLU A 174 -0.85 7.60 -12.03
C GLU A 174 -2.22 7.57 -12.75
N THR A 175 -2.68 6.38 -13.12
CA THR A 175 -3.99 6.19 -13.76
C THR A 175 -5.15 6.55 -12.83
N SER A 176 -4.98 6.38 -11.52
CA SER A 176 -6.02 6.68 -10.54
C SER A 176 -6.06 8.14 -10.13
N SER A 177 -4.95 8.87 -10.24
CA SER A 177 -4.84 10.30 -9.90
C SER A 177 -5.47 11.22 -10.94
N THR A 178 -5.59 10.77 -12.18
CA THR A 178 -6.22 11.56 -13.24
C THR A 178 -7.74 11.39 -13.14
N PRO A 179 -8.54 12.47 -12.96
CA PRO A 179 -9.98 12.35 -13.07
C PRO A 179 -10.32 11.88 -14.48
N ALA A 180 -11.24 10.91 -14.61
CA ALA A 180 -11.75 10.53 -15.92
C ALA A 180 -12.22 11.81 -16.62
N ARG A 181 -11.61 12.14 -17.77
CA ARG A 181 -12.11 13.21 -18.64
C ARG A 181 -13.59 12.93 -18.85
N ARG A 182 -14.45 13.78 -18.32
CA ARG A 182 -15.84 13.86 -18.79
C ARG A 182 -15.73 14.45 -20.18
N ASP A 183 -15.70 13.58 -21.18
CA ASP A 183 -16.02 13.98 -22.55
C ASP A 183 -17.40 14.65 -22.47
N SER A 184 -17.41 15.95 -22.75
CA SER A 184 -18.60 16.81 -22.82
C SER A 184 -19.18 16.74 -24.23
#